data_AF-A0A820Z1C0-F1
#
_entry.id   AF-A0A820Z1C0-F1
#
_cell.length_a   1.000
_cell.length_b   1.000
_cell.length_c   1.000
_cell.angle_alpha   90.00
_cell.angle_beta   90.00
_cell.angle_gamma   90.00
#
_symmetry.space_group_name_H-M   'P 1'
#
loop_
_entity.id
_entity.type
_entity.pdbx_description
1 polymer ?
#
loop_
_entity_poly.entity_id
_entity_poly.type
_entity_poly.pdbx_seq_one_letter_code
_entity_poly.pdbx_strand_id
1 'polypeptide(L)' 'MPRAMDDHFDLKFLAIGDSGVGKTCLLNQYIDGQYIKTLGTTVGIDIRDKNIFYKSNKTNKSYTISLQL' A
#
# COMPACT_ATOMS: atom_id res chain seq x y z
N MET A 1 2.89 26.71 14.60
CA MET A 1 1.42 26.51 14.59
C MET A 1 1.16 25.04 14.24
N PRO A 2 0.82 24.16 15.19
CA PRO A 2 0.48 22.78 14.83
C PRO A 2 -0.90 22.79 14.17
N ARG A 3 -0.97 22.32 12.91
CA ARG A 3 -2.22 22.15 12.18
C ARG A 3 -3.01 21.02 12.87
N ALA A 4 -4.31 21.22 13.06
CA ALA A 4 -5.20 20.27 13.74
C ALA A 4 -4.96 18.83 13.26
N MET A 5 -4.90 17.88 14.20
CA MET A 5 -4.64 16.45 13.97
C MET A 5 -5.17 15.98 12.61
N ASP A 6 -4.28 15.73 11.66
CA ASP A 6 -4.61 14.95 10.47
C ASP A 6 -4.95 13.54 10.98
N ASP A 7 -6.22 13.16 10.84
CA ASP A 7 -6.71 11.84 11.28
C ASP A 7 -5.85 10.75 10.59
N HIS A 8 -5.12 9.98 11.39
CA HIS A 8 -4.18 8.95 10.93
C HIS A 8 -4.81 7.56 11.00
N PHE A 9 -4.65 6.78 9.94
CA PHE A 9 -5.17 5.42 9.87
C PHE A 9 -4.08 4.45 9.42
N ASP A 10 -3.97 3.32 10.12
CA ASP A 10 -3.10 2.20 9.75
C ASP A 10 -3.95 1.02 9.25
N LEU A 11 -3.66 0.54 8.04
CA LEU A 11 -4.34 -0.60 7.43
C LEU A 11 -3.32 -1.68 7.03
N LYS A 12 -3.64 -2.93 7.34
CA LYS A 12 -2.80 -4.09 6.98
C LYS A 12 -3.52 -5.00 5.98
N PHE A 13 -2.84 -5.31 4.89
CA PHE A 13 -3.32 -6.20 3.85
C PHE A 13 -2.41 -7.43 3.76
N LEU A 14 -2.95 -8.53 3.25
CA LEU A 14 -2.20 -9.76 3.00
C LEU A 14 -2.64 -10.35 1.67
N ALA A 15 -1.71 -10.47 0.74
CA ALA A 15 -1.95 -11.11 -0.55
C ALA A 15 -1.65 -12.62 -0.46
N ILE A 16 -2.68 -13.46 -0.66
CA ILE A 16 -2.58 -14.93 -0.60
C ILE A 16 -2.93 -15.55 -1.96
N GLY A 17 -2.26 -16.64 -2.32
CA GLY A 17 -2.51 -17.40 -3.54
C GLY A 17 -1.33 -18.27 -3.93
N ASP A 18 -1.48 -19.06 -4.99
CA ASP A 18 -0.43 -19.97 -5.47
C ASP A 18 0.84 -19.26 -5.95
N SER A 19 1.94 -19.99 -6.04
CA SER A 19 3.19 -19.46 -6.59
C SER A 19 2.99 -19.04 -8.05
N GLY A 20 3.60 -17.92 -8.45
CA GLY A 20 3.56 -17.44 -9.84
C GLY A 20 2.28 -16.71 -10.29
N VAL A 21 1.23 -16.63 -9.47
CA VAL A 21 -0.03 -15.94 -9.84
C VAL A 21 0.07 -14.39 -9.91
N GLY A 22 1.25 -13.83 -9.62
CA GLY A 22 1.50 -12.39 -9.79
C GLY A 22 1.30 -11.51 -8.54
N LYS A 23 1.19 -12.09 -7.33
CA LYS A 23 1.03 -11.33 -6.06
C LYS A 23 2.08 -10.22 -5.90
N THR A 24 3.35 -10.56 -6.05
CA THR A 24 4.46 -9.62 -5.92
C THR A 24 4.46 -8.57 -7.03
N CYS A 25 4.02 -8.95 -8.22
CA CYS A 25 3.88 -8.02 -9.33
C CYS A 25 2.76 -6.99 -9.07
N LEU A 26 1.66 -7.42 -8.46
CA LEU A 26 0.58 -6.53 -8.03
C LEU A 26 1.07 -5.53 -6.98
N LEU A 27 1.81 -6.00 -5.97
CA LEU A 27 2.38 -5.14 -4.92
C LEU A 27 3.35 -4.11 -5.51
N ASN A 28 4.30 -4.52 -6.36
CA ASN A 28 5.25 -3.61 -7.02
C ASN A 28 4.53 -2.57 -7.90
N GLN A 29 3.53 -3.01 -8.68
CA GLN A 29 2.76 -2.08 -9.50
C GLN A 29 1.97 -1.08 -8.64
N TYR A 30 1.43 -1.52 -7.51
CA TYR A 30 0.67 -0.65 -6.62
C TYR A 30 1.57 0.35 -5.89
N ILE A 31 2.75 -0.06 -5.44
CA ILE A 31 3.62 0.75 -4.58
C ILE A 31 4.56 1.62 -5.39
N ASP A 32 5.29 1.01 -6.33
CA ASP A 32 6.34 1.67 -7.11
C ASP A 32 5.86 2.10 -8.50
N GLY A 33 4.65 1.71 -8.91
CA GLY A 33 4.13 2.00 -10.25
C GLY A 33 4.80 1.20 -11.36
N GLN A 34 5.61 0.18 -11.02
CA GLN A 34 6.41 -0.59 -11.98
C GLN A 34 5.92 -2.02 -12.14
N TYR A 35 5.77 -2.44 -13.39
CA TYR A 35 5.54 -3.83 -13.75
C TYR A 35 6.87 -4.49 -14.11
N ILE A 36 7.37 -5.36 -13.24
CA ILE A 36 8.58 -6.14 -13.51
C ILE A 36 8.17 -7.54 -13.98
N LYS A 37 8.24 -7.75 -15.30
CA LYS A 37 7.83 -9.00 -15.97
C LYS A 37 8.65 -10.22 -15.53
N THR A 38 9.89 -10.00 -15.12
CA THR A 38 10.85 -11.07 -14.75
C THR A 38 11.04 -11.13 -13.25
N LEU A 39 9.94 -11.32 -12.50
CA LEU A 39 10.05 -11.59 -11.06
C LEU A 39 10.20 -13.09 -10.81
N GLY A 40 11.21 -13.48 -10.03
CA GLY A 40 11.32 -14.83 -9.50
C GLY A 40 10.23 -15.13 -8.47
N THR A 41 10.15 -16.38 -8.00
CA THR A 41 9.28 -16.74 -6.88
C THR A 41 9.70 -15.99 -5.62
N THR A 42 8.77 -15.36 -4.90
CA THR A 42 9.07 -14.79 -3.59
C THR A 42 9.46 -15.89 -2.62
N VAL A 43 10.59 -15.73 -1.95
CA VAL A 43 11.00 -16.61 -0.85
C VAL A 43 10.63 -15.93 0.46
N GLY A 44 9.78 -16.57 1.27
CA GLY A 44 9.31 -16.00 2.53
C GLY A 44 8.17 -14.99 2.37
N ILE A 45 8.16 -13.95 3.21
CA ILE A 45 7.15 -12.88 3.24
C ILE A 45 7.81 -11.59 2.74
N ASP A 46 7.20 -10.92 1.76
CA ASP A 46 7.59 -9.58 1.32
C ASP A 46 6.60 -8.59 1.94
N ILE A 47 7.09 -7.70 2.80
CA ILE A 47 6.29 -6.68 3.48
C ILE A 47 6.61 -5.34 2.87
N ARG A 48 5.58 -4.56 2.52
CA ARG A 48 5.76 -3.25 1.92
C ARG A 48 4.86 -2.20 2.54
N ASP A 49 5.40 -1.00 2.72
CA ASP A 49 4.66 0.13 3.28
C ASP A 49 4.39 1.21 2.23
N LYS A 50 3.19 1.80 2.27
CA LYS A 50 2.78 2.91 1.40
C LYS A 50 1.93 3.92 2.16
N ASN A 51 2.33 5.19 2.11
CA ASN A 51 1.55 6.29 2.68
C ASN A 51 0.67 6.96 1.61
N ILE A 52 -0.60 7.17 1.94
CA ILE A 52 -1.60 7.80 1.08
C ILE A 52 -2.19 9.00 1.80
N PHE A 53 -2.21 10.14 1.11
CA PHE A 53 -2.94 11.33 1.57
C PHE A 53 -4.32 11.34 0.92
N TYR A 54 -5.36 11.23 1.73
CA TYR A 54 -6.75 11.26 1.28
C TYR A 54 -7.44 12.53 1.76
N LYS A 55 -8.04 13.27 0.83
CA LYS A 55 -8.85 14.45 1.14
C LYS A 55 -10.32 14.14 0.90
N SER A 56 -11.12 14.14 1.95
CA SER A 56 -12.56 13.90 1.86
C SER A 56 -13.28 15.13 1.30
N ASN A 57 -13.95 14.97 0.17
CA ASN A 57 -14.76 16.05 -0.42
C ASN A 57 -16.01 16.39 0.41
N LYS A 58 -16.51 15.45 1.22
CA LYS A 58 -17.72 15.66 2.03
C LYS A 58 -17.46 16.49 3.28
N THR A 59 -16.30 16.30 3.91
CA THR A 59 -15.95 16.91 5.21
C THR A 59 -14.82 17.93 5.09
N ASN A 60 -14.22 18.07 3.90
CA ASN A 60 -13.00 18.85 3.62
C ASN A 60 -11.83 18.54 4.57
N LYS A 61 -11.87 17.35 5.20
CA LYS A 61 -10.82 16.83 6.08
C LYS A 61 -9.78 16.08 5.27
N SER A 62 -8.54 16.18 5.72
CA SER A 62 -7.41 15.39 5.21
C SER A 62 -7.11 14.25 6.17
N TYR A 63 -6.70 13.13 5.59
CA TYR A 63 -6.35 11.90 6.27
C TYR A 63 -5.01 11.43 5.76
N THR A 64 -4.18 10.92 6.66
CA THR A 64 -2.99 10.16 6.28
C THR A 64 -3.26 8.70 6.54
N ILE A 65 -3.13 7.88 5.50
CA ILE A 65 -3.41 6.45 5.56
C ILE A 65 -2.10 5.71 5.28
N SER A 66 -1.61 4.99 6.28
CA SER A 66 -0.48 4.08 6.15
C SER A 66 -1.00 2.69 5.75
N LEU A 67 -0.51 2.16 4.64
CA LEU A 67 -0.81 0.81 4.19
C LEU A 67 0.42 -0.06 4.40
N GLN A 68 0.25 -1.20 5.07
CA GLN A 68 1.24 -2.27 5.14
C GLN A 68 0.67 -3.48 4.40
N LEU A 69 1.30 -3.88 3.30
CA LEU A 69 0.89 -4.99 2.44
C LEU A 69 1.86 -6.16 2.51
#